data_AF-A0A266N9E5-F1
#
_entry.id   AF-A0A266N9E5-F1
#
_cell.length_a   1.000
_cell.length_b   1.000
_cell.length_c   1.000
_cell.angle_alpha   90.00
_cell.angle_beta   90.00
_cell.angle_gamma   90.00
#
_symmetry.space_group_name_H-M   'P 1'
#
loop_
_entity.id
_entity.type
_entity.pdbx_description
1 polymer ?
#
loop_
_entity_poly.entity_id
_entity_poly.type
_entity_poly.pdbx_seq_one_letter_code
_entity_poly.pdbx_strand_id
1 'polypeptide(L)' 'MKMEDIRYYTVVTPLVLGSAGLNTMIVLWVIERLFILSDSALYATAAVTYTVICVVGLIHAIP' A
#
# COMPACT_ATOMS: atom_id res chain seq x y z
N MET A 1 -22.11 -14.45 -2.56
CA MET A 1 -20.76 -14.50 -3.17
C MET A 1 -20.62 -15.82 -3.88
N LYS A 2 -20.41 -15.79 -5.20
CA LYS A 2 -20.11 -17.00 -5.96
C LYS A 2 -18.70 -17.46 -5.60
N MET A 3 -18.43 -18.75 -5.76
CA MET A 3 -17.12 -19.33 -5.44
C MET A 3 -15.99 -18.73 -6.32
N GLU A 4 -16.36 -18.21 -7.49
CA GLU A 4 -15.48 -17.46 -8.41
C GLU A 4 -15.02 -16.13 -7.81
N ASP A 5 -15.91 -15.41 -7.12
CA ASP A 5 -15.58 -14.14 -6.45
C ASP A 5 -14.52 -14.36 -5.36
N ILE A 6 -14.66 -15.44 -4.58
CA ILE A 6 -13.71 -15.79 -3.52
C ILE A 6 -12.32 -16.06 -4.10
N ARG A 7 -12.23 -16.79 -5.23
CA ARG A 7 -10.96 -17.06 -5.92
C ARG A 7 -10.34 -15.77 -6.46
N TYR A 8 -11.16 -14.88 -7.03
CA TYR A 8 -10.71 -13.58 -7.51
C TYR A 8 -10.11 -12.74 -6.37
N TYR A 9 -10.83 -12.58 -5.26
CA TYR A 9 -10.33 -11.80 -4.12
C TYR A 9 -9.09 -12.42 -3.48
N THR A 10 -9.00 -13.75 -3.41
CA THR A 10 -7.81 -14.44 -2.88
C THR A 10 -6.55 -14.18 -3.71
N VAL A 11 -6.67 -13.85 -5.00
CA VAL A 11 -5.54 -13.53 -5.88
C VAL A 11 -5.25 -12.04 -5.92
N VAL A 12 -6.29 -11.20 -5.97
CA VAL A 12 -6.15 -9.75 -6.11
C VAL A 12 -5.62 -9.11 -4.83
N THR A 13 -6.11 -9.52 -3.66
CA THR A 13 -5.65 -8.97 -2.37
C THR A 13 -4.14 -9.09 -2.16
N PRO A 14 -3.49 -10.27 -2.30
CA PRO A 14 -2.04 -10.36 -2.13
C PRO A 14 -1.26 -9.61 -3.22
N LEU A 15 -1.80 -9.47 -4.43
CA LEU A 15 -1.16 -8.71 -5.51
C LEU A 15 -1.16 -7.19 -5.20
N VAL A 16 -2.27 -6.67 -4.67
CA VAL A 16 -2.35 -5.28 -4.18
C VAL A 16 -1.41 -5.07 -2.99
N LEU A 17 -1.40 -5.96 -2.00
CA LEU A 17 -0.51 -5.87 -0.84
C LEU A 17 0.98 -5.94 -1.22
N GLY A 18 1.33 -6.77 -2.19
CA GLY A 18 2.70 -6.91 -2.71
C GLY A 18 3.16 -5.69 -3.49
N SER A 19 2.29 -5.12 -4.34
CA SER A 19 2.62 -3.91 -5.11
C SER A 19 2.68 -2.64 -4.26
N ALA A 20 1.94 -2.59 -3.14
CA ALA A 20 1.94 -1.45 -2.23
C ALA A 20 3.32 -1.16 -1.62
N GLY A 21 4.17 -2.16 -1.44
CA GLY A 21 5.52 -2.00 -0.87
C GLY A 21 6.42 -1.11 -1.74
N LEU A 22 6.48 -1.39 -3.04
CA LEU A 22 7.28 -0.61 -3.99
C LEU A 22 6.79 0.83 -4.10
N ASN A 23 5.47 1.02 -4.15
CA ASN A 23 4.85 2.35 -4.17
C ASN A 23 5.16 3.14 -2.88
N THR A 24 5.14 2.48 -1.73
CA THR A 24 5.49 3.10 -0.44
C THR A 24 6.94 3.56 -0.42
N MET A 25 7.88 2.76 -0.94
CA MET A 25 9.29 3.13 -1.03
C MET A 25 9.51 4.35 -1.93
N ILE A 26 8.82 4.42 -3.08
CA ILE A 26 8.91 5.59 -3.98
C ILE A 26 8.42 6.86 -3.26
N VAL A 27 7.27 6.79 -2.57
CA VAL A 27 6.71 7.96 -1.87
C VAL A 27 7.63 8.41 -0.73
N LEU A 28 8.16 7.49 0.06
CA LEU A 28 9.12 7.82 1.12
C LEU A 28 10.39 8.46 0.57
N TRP A 29 10.92 7.91 -0.54
CA TRP A 29 12.09 8.48 -1.20
C TRP A 29 11.84 9.92 -1.68
N VAL A 30 10.65 10.23 -2.20
CA VAL A 30 10.28 11.61 -2.57
C VAL A 30 10.19 12.51 -1.34
N ILE A 31 9.60 12.03 -0.24
CA ILE A 31 9.46 12.80 1.00
C ILE A 31 10.83 13.14 1.62
N GLU A 32 11.75 12.18 1.66
CA GLU A 32 13.12 12.40 2.15
C GLU A 32 13.90 13.42 1.32
N ARG A 33 13.58 13.59 0.03
CA ARG A 33 14.20 14.63 -0.81
C ARG A 33 13.71 16.04 -0.46
N LEU A 34 12.54 16.16 0.15
CA LEU A 34 11.90 17.44 0.48
C LEU A 34 12.08 17.81 1.95
N PHE A 35 12.18 16.83 2.84
CA PHE A 35 12.23 17.03 4.29
C PHE A 35 13.24 16.09 4.94
N ILE A 36 13.95 16.59 5.96
CA ILE A 36 14.77 15.76 6.85
C ILE A 36 13.85 15.22 7.95
N LEU A 37 13.51 13.94 7.88
CA LEU A 37 12.71 13.27 8.90
C LEU A 37 13.63 12.58 9.91
N SER A 38 13.25 12.61 11.19
CA SER A 38 13.81 11.70 12.19
C SER A 38 13.37 10.27 11.91
N ASP A 39 14.18 9.27 12.29
CA ASP A 39 13.88 7.85 12.07
C ASP A 39 12.46 7.44 12.52
N SER A 40 12.02 7.92 13.68
CA SER A 40 10.67 7.64 14.21
C SER A 40 9.55 8.16 13.31
N ALA A 41 9.75 9.34 12.71
CA ALA A 41 8.80 9.96 11.79
C ALA A 41 8.80 9.24 10.43
N LEU A 42 9.95 8.71 10.01
CA LEU A 42 10.08 7.93 8.78
C LEU A 42 9.29 6.62 8.90
N TYR A 43 9.43 5.88 10.01
CA TYR A 43 8.64 4.68 10.27
C TYR A 43 7.14 4.95 10.31
N ALA A 44 6.71 6.02 10.99
CA ALA A 44 5.30 6.40 11.04
C ALA A 44 4.77 6.74 9.63
N THR A 45 5.53 7.51 8.86
CA THR A 45 5.17 7.89 7.49
C THR A 45 5.09 6.65 6.60
N ALA A 46 6.03 5.71 6.72
CA ALA A 46 6.03 4.46 5.96
C ALA A 46 4.77 3.62 6.22
N ALA A 47 4.43 3.43 7.50
CA ALA A 47 3.26 2.66 7.90
C ALA A 47 1.96 3.31 7.40
N VAL A 48 1.82 4.63 7.55
CA VAL A 48 0.62 5.35 7.10
C VAL A 48 0.49 5.26 5.58
N THR A 49 1.57 5.53 4.84
CA THR A 49 1.54 5.53 3.38
C THR A 49 1.23 4.15 2.81
N TYR A 50 1.84 3.10 3.37
CA TYR A 50 1.53 1.71 3.01
C TYR A 50 0.05 1.38 3.24
N THR A 51 -0.47 1.74 4.41
CA THR A 51 -1.88 1.48 4.76
C THR A 51 -2.83 2.19 3.79
N VAL A 52 -2.56 3.46 3.46
CA VAL A 52 -3.37 4.22 2.50
C VAL A 52 -3.35 3.57 1.11
N ILE A 53 -2.18 3.21 0.59
CA ILE A 53 -2.06 2.57 -0.73
C ILE A 53 -2.80 1.23 -0.76
N CYS A 54 -2.69 0.43 0.30
CA CYS A 54 -3.41 -0.84 0.43
C CYS A 54 -4.92 -0.64 0.44
N VAL A 55 -5.43 0.30 1.25
CA VAL A 55 -6.87 0.58 1.33
C VAL A 55 -7.40 1.10 0.01
N VAL A 56 -6.73 2.08 -0.60
CA VAL A 56 -7.13 2.64 -1.90
C VAL A 56 -7.07 1.56 -2.99
N GLY A 57 -6.00 0.78 -3.04
CA GLY A 57 -5.83 -0.31 -4.00
C GLY A 57 -6.90 -1.38 -3.85
N LEU A 58 -7.27 -1.74 -2.63
CA LEU A 58 -8.34 -2.71 -2.37
C LEU A 58 -9.71 -2.16 -2.75
N ILE A 59 -10.02 -0.89 -2.44
CA ILE A 59 -11.29 -0.26 -2.83
C ILE A 59 -11.46 -0.22 -4.36
N HIS A 60 -10.39 0.03 -5.11
CA HIS A 60 -10.46 0.10 -6.57
C HIS A 60 -10.37 -1.28 -7.24
N ALA A 61 -9.70 -2.25 -6.62
CA ALA A 61 -9.53 -3.59 -7.17
C ALA A 61 -10.66 -4.55 -6.77
N ILE A 62 -11.42 -4.24 -5.71
CA ILE A 62 -12.58 -4.99 -5.23
C ILE A 62 -13.81 -4.11 -5.46
N PRO A 63 -14.55 -4.28 -6.58
CA PRO A 63 -15.79 -3.57 -6.83
C PRO A 63 -16.91 -3.97 -5.85
#